data_AF-A0A383CJD0-F1
#
_entry.id   AF-A0A383CJD0-F1
#
_cell.length_a   1.000
_cell.length_b   1.000
_cell.length_c   1.000
_cell.angle_alpha   90.00
_cell.angle_beta   90.00
_cell.angle_gamma   90.00
#
_symmetry.space_group_name_H-M   'P 1'
#
loop_
_entity.id
_entity.type
_entity.pdbx_description
1 polymer ?
#
loop_
_entity_poly.entity_id
_entity_poly.type
_entity_poly.pdbx_seq_one_letter_code
_entity_poly.pdbx_strand_id
1 'polypeptide(L)'
;MKDYSFLRILIFSCIFFIASSVFSAVDLSDTQRQLLDTLPPDQQKGVMTKMLQADQLNDDLEEIFEEFDTTTERAERKRLSDEDLREYKEKSKNWIYGYELFQSSPTTFAPATDIPVSGEYILGPGDELSIQIYGNRNFSYRGFVNRNGDIAIPEIGPINVVSLTLDQSRQLISKKISSKTIGSEAYISLGRLRTI
;
A
#
# COMPACT_ATOMS: atom_id res chain seq x y z
N MET A 1 28.61 30.14 60.15
CA MET A 1 27.53 29.16 59.91
C MET A 1 26.71 29.67 58.74
N LYS A 2 26.66 28.94 57.63
CA LYS A 2 25.77 29.28 56.50
C LYS A 2 24.50 28.46 56.69
N ASP A 3 23.36 29.12 56.86
CA ASP A 3 22.09 28.47 57.13
C ASP A 3 21.51 27.86 55.85
N TYR A 4 21.87 26.60 55.59
CA TYR A 4 21.40 25.82 54.44
C TYR A 4 19.93 25.38 54.54
N SER A 5 19.21 25.82 55.57
CA SER A 5 17.78 25.52 55.76
C SER A 5 16.93 26.11 54.62
N PHE A 6 17.24 27.33 54.20
CA PHE A 6 16.52 28.00 53.11
C PHE A 6 16.77 27.34 51.75
N LEU A 7 18.00 26.88 51.51
CA LEU A 7 18.39 26.17 50.28
C LEU A 7 17.70 24.79 50.18
N ARG A 8 17.52 24.09 51.30
CA ARG A 8 16.80 22.81 51.33
C ARG A 8 15.31 22.95 51.05
N ILE A 9 14.67 24.00 51.57
CA ILE A 9 13.25 24.29 51.29
C ILE A 9 13.06 24.65 49.81
N LEU A 10 13.99 25.42 49.22
CA LEU A 10 13.95 25.79 47.80
C LEU A 10 14.11 24.57 46.87
N ILE A 11 15.00 23.64 47.22
CA ILE A 11 15.21 22.39 46.46
C ILE A 11 13.96 21.49 46.54
N PHE A 12 13.33 21.36 47.71
CA PHE A 12 12.08 20.59 47.86
C PHE A 12 10.92 21.23 47.08
N SER A 13 10.82 22.56 47.05
CA SER A 13 9.83 23.28 46.24
C SER A 13 10.04 23.09 44.73
N CYS A 14 11.29 23.05 44.26
CA CYS A 14 11.60 22.75 42.85
C CYS A 14 11.28 21.29 42.49
N ILE A 15 11.55 20.33 43.38
CA ILE A 15 11.22 18.92 43.14
C ILE A 15 9.70 18.70 43.09
N PHE A 16 8.93 19.41 43.93
CA PHE A 16 7.47 19.35 43.87
C PHE A 16 6.90 19.97 42.59
N PHE A 17 7.50 21.06 42.09
CA PHE A 17 7.06 21.73 40.86
C PHE A 17 7.40 20.93 39.58
N ILE A 18 8.52 20.20 39.57
CA ILE A 18 8.91 19.30 38.47
C ILE A 18 8.07 18.01 38.48
N ALA A 19 7.65 17.51 39.65
CA ALA A 19 6.78 16.32 39.73
C ALA A 19 5.35 16.60 39.23
N SER A 20 4.86 17.84 39.32
CA SER A 20 3.55 18.23 38.78
C SER A 20 3.49 18.37 37.25
N SER A 21 4.63 18.33 36.54
CA SER A 21 4.66 18.49 35.08
C SER A 21 4.60 17.18 34.29
N VAL A 22 4.33 16.04 34.95
CA VAL A 22 4.16 14.73 34.30
C VAL A 22 2.74 14.21 34.54
N PHE A 23 1.76 14.95 34.07
CA PHE A 23 0.43 14.39 33.79
C PHE A 23 0.20 14.61 32.30
N SER A 24 0.50 13.61 31.49
CA SER A 24 0.08 13.61 30.08
C SER A 24 -1.43 13.73 30.07
N ALA A 25 -1.92 14.89 29.62
CA ALA A 25 -3.35 15.07 29.40
C ALA A 25 -3.79 14.03 28.38
N VAL A 26 -4.90 13.34 28.65
CA VAL A 26 -5.58 12.53 27.64
C VAL A 26 -6.00 13.50 26.53
N ASP A 27 -5.32 13.43 25.38
CA ASP A 27 -5.54 14.37 24.29
C ASP A 27 -6.75 13.93 23.45
N LEU A 28 -7.95 14.02 24.06
CA LEU A 28 -9.18 13.83 23.31
C LEU A 28 -9.34 15.00 22.34
N SER A 29 -9.43 14.70 21.04
CA SER A 29 -9.77 15.69 20.02
C SER A 29 -11.10 16.37 20.34
N ASP A 30 -11.25 17.62 19.91
CA ASP A 30 -12.45 18.42 20.19
C ASP A 30 -13.74 17.75 19.72
N THR A 31 -13.68 16.98 18.63
CA THR A 31 -14.80 16.21 18.08
C THR A 31 -15.15 15.00 18.96
N GLN A 32 -14.17 14.32 19.54
CA GLN A 32 -14.40 13.20 20.46
C GLN A 32 -15.04 13.69 21.76
N ARG A 33 -14.60 14.84 22.30
CA ARG A 33 -15.21 15.45 23.50
C ARG A 33 -16.68 15.78 23.29
N GLN A 34 -16.99 16.42 22.15
CA GLN A 34 -18.37 16.74 21.81
C GLN A 34 -19.24 15.48 21.63
N LEU A 35 -18.68 14.38 21.10
CA LEU A 35 -19.38 13.11 21.00
C LEU A 35 -19.71 12.54 22.38
N LEU A 36 -18.78 12.59 23.33
CA LEU A 36 -19.00 12.11 24.70
C LEU A 36 -20.09 12.93 25.40
N ASP A 37 -20.10 14.24 25.22
CA ASP A 37 -21.12 15.13 25.81
C ASP A 37 -22.53 14.87 25.26
N THR A 38 -22.64 14.37 24.03
CA THR A 38 -23.95 14.03 23.42
C THR A 38 -24.53 12.70 23.91
N LEU A 39 -23.73 11.89 24.62
CA LEU A 39 -24.17 10.58 25.09
C LEU A 39 -24.82 10.65 26.47
N PRO A 40 -25.85 9.82 26.73
CA PRO A 40 -26.38 9.61 28.07
C PRO A 40 -25.28 9.20 29.08
N PRO A 41 -25.33 9.68 30.34
CA PRO A 41 -24.23 9.54 31.31
C PRO A 41 -23.91 8.08 31.69
N ASP A 42 -24.85 7.15 31.50
CA ASP A 42 -24.67 5.71 31.69
C ASP A 42 -23.81 5.06 30.59
N GLN A 43 -23.76 5.65 29.39
CA GLN A 43 -23.02 5.14 28.23
C GLN A 43 -21.63 5.80 28.07
N GLN A 44 -21.45 7.01 28.60
CA GLN A 44 -20.22 7.79 28.45
C GLN A 44 -18.96 7.03 28.87
N LYS A 45 -19.00 6.34 30.02
CA LYS A 45 -17.85 5.59 30.54
C LYS A 45 -17.46 4.42 29.63
N GLY A 46 -18.45 3.66 29.16
CA GLY A 46 -18.21 2.51 28.28
C GLY A 46 -17.65 2.93 26.92
N VAL A 47 -18.13 4.05 26.38
CA VAL A 47 -17.63 4.61 25.12
C VAL A 47 -16.22 5.17 25.29
N MET A 48 -15.95 5.88 26.40
CA MET A 48 -14.61 6.41 26.71
C MET A 48 -13.57 5.29 26.80
N THR A 49 -13.87 4.18 27.47
CA THR A 49 -12.94 3.03 27.55
C THR A 49 -12.62 2.46 26.17
N LYS A 50 -13.62 2.36 25.29
CA LYS A 50 -13.41 1.87 23.92
C LYS A 50 -12.60 2.84 23.07
N MET A 51 -12.78 4.14 23.26
CA MET A 51 -11.97 5.15 22.59
C MET A 51 -10.51 5.08 23.02
N LEU A 52 -10.23 4.96 24.32
CA LEU A 52 -8.86 4.79 24.83
C LEU A 52 -8.21 3.53 24.28
N GLN A 53 -8.95 2.43 24.18
CA GLN A 53 -8.45 1.19 23.58
C GLN A 53 -8.17 1.35 22.08
N ALA A 54 -9.03 2.07 21.36
CA ALA A 54 -8.85 2.34 19.93
C ALA A 54 -7.65 3.25 19.66
N ASP A 55 -7.40 4.22 20.54
CA ASP A 55 -6.23 5.10 20.49
C ASP A 55 -4.94 4.29 20.68
N GLN A 56 -4.89 3.44 21.71
CA GLN A 56 -3.78 2.51 21.93
C GLN A 56 -3.52 1.60 20.72
N LEU A 57 -4.57 1.07 20.10
CA LEU A 57 -4.45 0.26 18.89
C LEU A 57 -3.95 1.06 17.69
N ASN A 58 -4.33 2.34 17.57
CA ASN A 58 -3.84 3.21 16.51
C ASN A 58 -2.36 3.55 16.71
N ASP A 59 -1.95 3.88 17.94
CA ASP A 59 -0.55 4.13 18.29
C ASP A 59 0.31 2.89 18.04
N ASP A 60 -0.14 1.70 18.47
CA ASP A 60 0.53 0.42 18.21
C ASP A 60 0.66 0.16 16.70
N LEU A 61 -0.39 0.48 15.91
CA LEU A 61 -0.36 0.36 14.46
C LEU A 61 0.62 1.36 13.83
N GLU A 62 0.62 2.61 14.29
CA GLU A 62 1.51 3.66 13.78
C GLU A 62 2.98 3.34 14.08
N GLU A 63 3.29 2.81 15.26
CA GLU A 63 4.62 2.27 15.62
C GLU A 63 5.01 1.11 14.68
N ILE A 64 4.11 0.18 14.41
CA ILE A 64 4.33 -0.92 13.47
C ILE A 64 4.56 -0.41 12.04
N PHE A 65 3.84 0.63 11.61
CA PHE A 65 3.98 1.22 10.27
C PHE A 65 5.23 2.09 10.13
N GLU A 66 5.68 2.78 11.19
CA GLU A 66 6.95 3.50 11.20
C GLU A 66 8.15 2.55 11.22
N GLU A 67 8.06 1.39 11.88
CA GLU A 67 9.10 0.35 11.83
C GLU A 67 9.14 -0.37 10.47
N PHE A 68 8.03 -0.38 9.72
CA PHE A 68 7.93 -0.93 8.37
C PHE A 68 8.31 0.10 7.29
N ASP A 69 9.60 0.42 7.18
CA ASP A 69 10.13 1.14 6.02
C ASP A 69 9.87 0.33 4.73
N THR A 70 8.81 0.68 3.99
CA THR A 70 8.46 0.07 2.69
C THR A 70 9.45 0.45 1.59
N THR A 71 10.29 1.46 1.83
CA THR A 71 11.50 1.73 1.07
C THR A 71 12.65 0.94 1.67
N THR A 72 12.62 -0.39 1.49
CA THR A 72 13.89 -1.10 1.47
C THR A 72 14.73 -0.46 0.36
N GLU A 73 15.80 0.26 0.72
CA GLU A 73 16.90 0.50 -0.21
C GLU A 73 17.11 -0.83 -0.92
N ARG A 74 16.96 -0.86 -2.26
CA ARG A 74 17.32 -2.03 -3.05
C ARG A 74 18.70 -2.39 -2.55
N ALA A 75 18.81 -3.48 -1.79
CA ALA A 75 20.06 -3.82 -1.13
C ALA A 75 21.12 -3.69 -2.20
N GLU A 76 21.92 -2.62 -2.13
CA GLU A 76 23.11 -2.56 -2.95
C GLU A 76 23.77 -3.86 -2.60
N ARG A 77 23.89 -4.79 -3.56
CA ARG A 77 24.53 -6.07 -3.32
C ARG A 77 25.83 -5.70 -2.66
N LYS A 78 25.89 -5.83 -1.34
CA LYS A 78 27.01 -5.35 -0.54
C LYS A 78 28.17 -6.01 -1.23
N ARG A 79 29.05 -5.22 -1.85
CA ARG A 79 30.18 -5.79 -2.58
C ARG A 79 30.93 -6.55 -1.50
N LEU A 80 30.71 -7.87 -1.46
CA LEU A 80 31.28 -8.72 -0.44
C LEU A 80 32.78 -8.47 -0.54
N SER A 81 33.41 -8.20 0.60
CA SER A 81 34.86 -8.14 0.60
C SER A 81 35.40 -9.48 0.09
N ASP A 82 36.63 -9.49 -0.42
CA ASP A 82 37.23 -10.73 -0.90
C ASP A 82 37.29 -11.81 0.18
N GLU A 83 37.32 -11.41 1.46
CA GLU A 83 37.25 -12.30 2.62
C GLU A 83 35.85 -12.89 2.82
N ASP A 84 34.80 -12.04 2.84
CA ASP A 84 33.41 -12.49 2.98
C ASP A 84 32.99 -13.43 1.82
N LEU A 85 33.47 -13.14 0.61
CA LEU A 85 33.18 -13.95 -0.57
C LEU A 85 33.81 -15.35 -0.47
N ARG A 86 35.00 -15.47 0.14
CA ARG A 86 35.65 -16.76 0.36
C ARG A 86 34.91 -17.58 1.40
N GLU A 87 34.54 -16.95 2.52
CA GLU A 87 33.74 -17.62 3.56
C GLU A 87 32.39 -18.09 3.01
N TYR A 88 31.73 -17.24 2.23
CA TYR A 88 30.47 -17.58 1.58
C TYR A 88 30.60 -18.79 0.65
N LYS A 89 31.62 -18.81 -0.22
CA LYS A 89 31.86 -19.93 -1.15
C LYS A 89 32.16 -21.25 -0.44
N GLU A 90 32.89 -21.21 0.68
CA GLU A 90 33.14 -22.40 1.48
C GLU A 90 31.85 -22.92 2.13
N LYS A 91 31.01 -22.03 2.68
CA LYS A 91 29.72 -22.41 3.27
C LYS A 91 28.70 -22.89 2.24
N SER A 92 28.67 -22.28 1.06
CA SER A 92 27.69 -22.60 0.01
C SER A 92 28.07 -23.79 -0.87
N LYS A 93 29.28 -24.35 -0.72
CA LYS A 93 29.79 -25.48 -1.51
C LYS A 93 28.87 -26.71 -1.55
N ASN A 94 28.15 -26.96 -0.47
CA ASN A 94 27.23 -28.10 -0.33
C ASN A 94 25.75 -27.69 -0.39
N TRP A 95 25.45 -26.42 -0.69
CA TRP A 95 24.06 -25.98 -0.83
C TRP A 95 23.46 -26.53 -2.11
N ILE A 96 22.16 -26.80 -2.06
CA ILE A 96 21.39 -27.16 -3.23
C ILE A 96 21.32 -25.94 -4.14
N TYR A 97 21.51 -26.15 -5.44
CA TYR A 97 21.40 -25.08 -6.43
C TYR A 97 20.07 -24.33 -6.28
N GLY A 98 20.15 -23.00 -6.16
CA GLY A 98 18.99 -22.14 -6.00
C GLY A 98 18.51 -21.93 -4.57
N TYR A 99 19.15 -22.53 -3.55
CA TYR A 99 18.85 -22.25 -2.13
C TYR A 99 18.94 -20.74 -1.79
N GLU A 100 19.88 -20.04 -2.41
CA GLU A 100 20.10 -18.59 -2.24
C GLU A 100 18.93 -17.72 -2.71
N LEU A 101 18.15 -18.16 -3.71
CA LEU A 101 16.98 -17.43 -4.23
C LEU A 101 15.87 -17.28 -3.19
N PHE A 102 15.87 -18.13 -2.17
CA PHE A 102 14.85 -18.19 -1.13
C PHE A 102 15.37 -17.70 0.23
N GLN A 103 16.63 -17.28 0.34
CA GLN A 103 17.18 -16.70 1.59
C GLN A 103 16.64 -15.29 1.86
N SER A 104 16.22 -14.58 0.82
CA SER A 104 15.49 -13.32 0.93
C SER A 104 14.00 -13.58 0.77
N SER A 105 13.25 -13.58 1.87
CA SER A 105 11.80 -13.49 1.81
C SER A 105 11.41 -12.06 1.45
N PRO A 106 10.50 -11.83 0.48
CA PRO A 106 9.94 -10.50 0.30
C PRO A 106 9.28 -10.08 1.62
N THR A 107 9.60 -8.88 2.10
CA THR A 107 9.09 -8.33 3.37
C THR A 107 7.58 -8.10 3.32
N THR A 108 6.96 -8.16 2.14
CA THR A 108 5.52 -8.03 1.97
C THR A 108 5.01 -8.74 0.70
N PHE A 109 3.78 -9.25 0.77
CA PHE A 109 2.98 -9.70 -0.37
C PHE A 109 2.14 -8.56 -0.98
N ALA A 110 2.50 -7.30 -0.70
CA ALA A 110 1.82 -6.16 -1.31
C ALA A 110 2.00 -6.23 -2.84
N PRO A 111 0.91 -6.36 -3.62
CA PRO A 111 1.02 -6.34 -5.07
C PRO A 111 1.59 -4.98 -5.49
N ALA A 112 2.66 -5.00 -6.28
CA ALA A 112 3.17 -3.80 -6.92
C ALA A 112 2.13 -3.33 -7.95
N THR A 113 1.23 -2.45 -7.53
CA THR A 113 0.08 -2.01 -8.35
C THR A 113 0.44 -0.98 -9.42
N ASP A 114 1.65 -0.40 -9.38
CA ASP A 114 2.07 0.71 -10.24
C ASP A 114 3.31 0.41 -11.11
N ILE A 115 3.55 -0.86 -11.45
CA ILE A 115 4.60 -1.18 -12.43
C ILE A 115 4.12 -0.71 -13.81
N PRO A 116 4.86 0.18 -14.50
CA PRO A 116 4.51 0.58 -15.86
C PRO A 116 4.55 -0.64 -16.76
N VAL A 117 3.41 -0.97 -17.36
CA VAL A 117 3.31 -2.13 -18.24
C VAL A 117 3.74 -1.73 -19.65
N SER A 118 4.75 -2.43 -20.16
CA SER A 118 5.22 -2.25 -21.54
C SER A 118 4.11 -2.60 -22.54
N GLY A 119 4.11 -1.94 -23.71
CA GLY A 119 3.23 -2.28 -24.84
C GLY A 119 3.38 -3.73 -25.33
N GLU A 120 4.52 -4.37 -25.01
CA GLU A 120 4.85 -5.77 -25.31
C GLU A 120 4.22 -6.79 -24.36
N TYR A 121 3.47 -6.36 -23.35
CA TYR A 121 2.79 -7.27 -22.43
C TYR A 121 1.74 -8.10 -23.18
N ILE A 122 1.81 -9.42 -23.03
CA ILE A 122 0.90 -10.37 -23.65
C ILE A 122 -0.34 -10.52 -22.77
N LEU A 123 -1.50 -10.14 -23.30
CA LEU A 123 -2.77 -10.25 -22.59
C LEU A 123 -3.18 -11.71 -22.38
N GLY A 124 -3.64 -12.00 -21.16
CA GLY A 124 -4.16 -13.29 -20.78
C GLY A 124 -5.50 -13.22 -20.05
N PRO A 125 -6.14 -14.38 -19.80
CA PRO A 125 -7.34 -14.45 -18.98
C PRO A 125 -7.11 -13.88 -17.58
N GLY A 126 -8.08 -13.10 -17.10
CA GLY A 126 -8.03 -12.44 -15.79
C GLY A 126 -7.44 -11.03 -15.81
N ASP A 127 -6.84 -10.60 -16.93
CA ASP A 127 -6.40 -9.21 -17.07
C ASP A 127 -7.59 -8.27 -17.24
N GLU A 128 -7.53 -7.09 -16.61
CA GLU A 128 -8.54 -6.04 -16.73
C GLU A 128 -8.11 -4.99 -17.76
N LEU A 129 -8.98 -4.67 -18.72
CA LEU A 129 -8.78 -3.58 -19.65
C LEU A 129 -9.71 -2.41 -19.31
N SER A 130 -9.16 -1.21 -19.30
CA SER A 130 -9.91 0.03 -19.24
C SER A 130 -9.99 0.65 -20.64
N ILE A 131 -11.22 0.81 -21.11
CA ILE A 131 -11.54 1.32 -22.46
C ILE A 131 -12.34 2.60 -22.29
N GLN A 132 -11.82 3.68 -22.85
CA GLN A 132 -12.48 4.98 -22.87
C GLN A 132 -12.74 5.39 -24.31
N ILE A 133 -14.02 5.51 -24.66
CA ILE A 133 -14.49 5.94 -25.97
C ILE A 133 -14.86 7.42 -25.89
N TYR A 134 -14.42 8.20 -26.86
CA TYR A 134 -14.71 9.63 -26.97
C TYR A 134 -15.02 10.04 -28.42
N GLY A 135 -15.58 11.24 -28.59
CA GLY A 135 -15.95 11.81 -29.90
C GLY A 135 -17.46 11.93 -30.01
N ASN A 136 -18.08 11.15 -30.91
CA ASN A 136 -19.54 11.13 -31.09
C ASN A 136 -20.30 10.66 -29.83
N ARG A 137 -19.73 9.68 -29.12
CA ARG A 137 -20.26 9.19 -27.84
C ARG A 137 -19.12 9.05 -26.85
N ASN A 138 -19.36 9.52 -25.62
CA ASN A 138 -18.41 9.42 -24.53
C ASN A 138 -18.86 8.31 -23.57
N PHE A 139 -18.04 7.28 -23.42
CA PHE A 139 -18.34 6.15 -22.56
C PHE A 139 -17.05 5.54 -22.03
N SER A 140 -17.07 5.09 -20.77
CA SER A 140 -15.93 4.40 -20.14
C SER A 140 -16.38 3.04 -19.66
N TYR A 141 -15.59 2.02 -19.98
CA TYR A 141 -15.85 0.63 -19.63
C TYR A 141 -14.60 -0.01 -19.04
N ARG A 142 -14.81 -0.84 -18.02
CA ARG A 142 -13.78 -1.73 -17.47
C ARG A 142 -14.32 -3.15 -17.57
N GLY A 143 -13.52 -4.03 -18.14
CA GLY A 143 -13.89 -5.42 -18.36
C GLY A 143 -12.69 -6.34 -18.20
N PHE A 144 -12.96 -7.55 -17.73
CA PHE A 144 -11.95 -8.60 -17.60
C PHE A 144 -11.92 -9.46 -18.85
N VAL A 145 -10.72 -9.88 -19.24
CA VAL A 145 -10.54 -10.91 -20.25
C VAL A 145 -11.03 -12.24 -19.67
N ASN A 146 -12.02 -12.83 -20.32
CA ASN A 146 -12.62 -14.08 -19.87
C ASN A 146 -11.66 -15.28 -20.11
N ARG A 147 -12.01 -16.46 -19.60
CA ARG A 147 -11.22 -17.70 -19.79
C ARG A 147 -11.06 -18.12 -21.25
N ASN A 148 -11.97 -17.69 -22.12
CA ASN A 148 -11.92 -17.96 -23.55
C ASN A 148 -10.98 -16.99 -24.28
N GLY A 149 -10.46 -15.96 -23.60
CA GLY A 149 -9.57 -14.98 -24.18
C GLY A 149 -10.26 -13.78 -24.82
N ASP A 150 -11.56 -13.60 -24.58
CA ASP A 150 -12.37 -12.51 -25.12
C ASP A 150 -12.71 -11.47 -24.06
N ILE A 151 -12.83 -10.22 -24.50
CA ILE A 151 -13.45 -9.13 -23.74
C ILE A 151 -14.79 -8.76 -24.36
N ALA A 152 -15.86 -8.74 -23.55
CA ALA A 152 -17.19 -8.37 -24.00
C ALA A 152 -17.41 -6.86 -23.81
N ILE A 153 -17.30 -6.10 -24.88
CA ILE A 153 -17.49 -4.64 -24.83
C ILE A 153 -18.96 -4.33 -25.16
N PRO A 154 -19.67 -3.52 -24.36
CA PRO A 154 -21.04 -3.11 -24.65
C PRO A 154 -21.16 -2.48 -26.05
N GLU A 155 -22.24 -2.80 -26.77
CA GLU A 155 -22.57 -2.32 -28.13
C GLU A 155 -21.62 -2.76 -29.27
N ILE A 156 -20.36 -3.12 -28.96
CA ILE A 156 -19.37 -3.61 -29.92
C ILE A 156 -19.40 -5.14 -30.04
N GLY A 157 -19.60 -5.83 -28.91
CA GLY A 157 -19.60 -7.29 -28.79
C GLY A 157 -18.27 -7.88 -28.27
N PRO A 158 -18.13 -9.21 -28.30
CA PRO A 158 -16.92 -9.89 -27.86
C PRO A 158 -15.75 -9.67 -28.84
N ILE A 159 -14.57 -9.41 -28.31
CA ILE A 159 -13.32 -9.28 -29.07
C ILE A 159 -12.27 -10.20 -28.45
N ASN A 160 -11.67 -11.07 -29.27
CA ASN A 160 -10.59 -11.94 -28.86
C ASN A 160 -9.28 -11.14 -28.73
N VAL A 161 -8.66 -11.22 -27.56
CA VAL A 161 -7.44 -10.47 -27.22
C VAL A 161 -6.33 -11.36 -26.65
N VAL A 162 -6.57 -12.67 -26.56
CA VAL A 162 -5.58 -13.62 -26.02
C VAL A 162 -4.35 -13.72 -26.89
N SER A 163 -3.17 -13.83 -26.26
CA SER A 163 -1.88 -13.96 -26.94
C SER A 163 -1.50 -12.77 -27.82
N LEU A 164 -2.26 -11.68 -27.78
CA LEU A 164 -1.89 -10.41 -28.40
C LEU A 164 -1.12 -9.58 -27.38
N THR A 165 -0.18 -8.78 -27.88
CA THR A 165 0.40 -7.73 -27.04
C THR A 165 -0.64 -6.65 -26.74
N LEU A 166 -0.39 -5.84 -25.71
CA LEU A 166 -1.25 -4.72 -25.36
C LEU A 166 -1.40 -3.74 -26.54
N ASP A 167 -0.33 -3.49 -27.29
CA ASP A 167 -0.37 -2.61 -28.47
C ASP A 167 -1.15 -3.21 -29.64
N GLN A 168 -1.00 -4.50 -29.92
CA GLN A 168 -1.82 -5.20 -30.92
C GLN A 168 -3.30 -5.15 -30.55
N SER A 169 -3.60 -5.32 -29.27
CA SER A 169 -4.97 -5.30 -28.74
C SER A 169 -5.59 -3.90 -28.82
N ARG A 170 -4.81 -2.84 -28.52
CA ARG A 170 -5.23 -1.43 -28.73
C ARG A 170 -5.65 -1.18 -30.17
N GLN A 171 -4.83 -1.59 -31.12
CA GLN A 171 -5.12 -1.42 -32.54
C GLN A 171 -6.37 -2.19 -32.98
N LEU A 172 -6.50 -3.45 -32.54
CA LEU A 172 -7.65 -4.30 -32.87
C LEU A 172 -8.96 -3.73 -32.32
N ILE A 173 -8.98 -3.38 -31.04
CA ILE A 173 -10.17 -2.84 -30.36
C ILE A 173 -10.54 -1.48 -30.95
N SER A 174 -9.57 -0.58 -31.13
CA SER A 174 -9.82 0.73 -31.73
C SER A 174 -10.39 0.62 -33.15
N LYS A 175 -9.88 -0.31 -33.97
CA LYS A 175 -10.40 -0.57 -35.32
C LYS A 175 -11.82 -1.13 -35.29
N LYS A 176 -12.14 -2.00 -34.33
CA LYS A 176 -13.49 -2.54 -34.17
C LYS A 176 -14.48 -1.44 -33.77
N ILE A 177 -14.09 -0.58 -32.83
CA ILE A 177 -14.91 0.55 -32.35
C ILE A 177 -15.18 1.54 -33.48
N SER A 178 -14.14 1.97 -34.22
CA SER A 178 -14.32 2.92 -35.33
C SER A 178 -15.18 2.36 -36.46
N SER A 179 -15.15 1.05 -36.69
CA SER A 179 -16.01 0.38 -37.68
C SER A 179 -17.49 0.31 -37.27
N LYS A 180 -17.78 0.31 -35.97
CA LYS A 180 -19.14 0.18 -35.43
C LYS A 180 -19.75 1.53 -35.04
N THR A 181 -18.92 2.48 -34.65
CA THR A 181 -19.32 3.80 -34.19
C THR A 181 -18.55 4.86 -34.97
N ILE A 182 -19.25 5.54 -35.88
CA ILE A 182 -18.68 6.58 -36.75
C ILE A 182 -18.33 7.81 -35.90
N GLY A 183 -17.12 8.35 -36.10
CA GLY A 183 -16.64 9.54 -35.41
C GLY A 183 -16.30 9.30 -33.94
N SER A 184 -16.03 8.06 -33.56
CA SER A 184 -15.57 7.69 -32.21
C SER A 184 -14.14 7.17 -32.24
N GLU A 185 -13.37 7.62 -31.26
CA GLU A 185 -12.02 7.16 -30.96
C GLU A 185 -12.02 6.44 -29.61
N ALA A 186 -11.04 5.55 -29.41
CA ALA A 186 -10.93 4.77 -28.20
C ALA A 186 -9.51 4.81 -27.65
N TYR A 187 -9.39 5.06 -26.35
CA TYR A 187 -8.18 4.87 -25.58
C TYR A 187 -8.29 3.59 -24.76
N ILE A 188 -7.30 2.72 -24.87
CA ILE A 188 -7.26 1.43 -24.17
C ILE A 188 -6.00 1.36 -23.32
N SER A 189 -6.19 1.06 -22.04
CA SER A 189 -5.13 0.86 -21.06
C SER A 189 -5.36 -0.44 -20.29
N LEU A 190 -4.27 -0.96 -19.74
CA LEU A 190 -4.33 -2.10 -18.84
C LEU A 190 -4.62 -1.58 -17.42
N GLY A 191 -5.62 -2.16 -16.78
CA GLY A 191 -5.95 -1.89 -15.39
C GLY A 191 -5.24 -2.88 -14.48
N ARG A 192 -6.02 -3.67 -13.73
CA ARG A 192 -5.49 -4.74 -12.89
C ARG A 192 -4.90 -5.87 -13.71
N LEU A 193 -3.66 -6.23 -13.40
CA LEU A 193 -3.03 -7.47 -13.84
C LEU A 193 -3.63 -8.67 -13.11
N ARG A 194 -3.66 -9.83 -13.77
CA ARG A 194 -3.99 -11.08 -13.08
C ARG A 194 -3.03 -11.31 -11.91
N THR A 195 -3.58 -11.52 -10.72
CA THR A 195 -2.84 -12.03 -9.56
C THR A 195 -2.75 -13.54 -9.68
N ILE A 196 -1.53 -14.08 -9.62
CA ILE A 196 -1.25 -15.52 -9.54
C ILE A 196 -1.26 -16.00 -8.09
#